data_AF-A0A165M0D0-F1
#
_entry.id   AF-A0A165M0D0-F1
#
_cell.length_a   1.000
_cell.length_b   1.000
_cell.length_c   1.000
_cell.angle_alpha   90.00
_cell.angle_beta   90.00
_cell.angle_gamma   90.00
#
_symmetry.space_group_name_H-M   'P 1'
#
loop_
_entity.id
_entity.type
_entity.pdbx_description
1 polymer ?
#
loop_
_entity_poly.entity_id
_entity_poly.type
_entity_poly.pdbx_seq_one_letter_code
_entity_poly.pdbx_strand_id
1 'polypeptide(L)'
;LPEEDLAILRTFSFQVERHISRGTYQSMPDYFPDLELDSYESNRARMRQLSGISPTKYDCCQNSCVLFVGRHADLDKCPECSSARYDDSGRPVHRFSYLPLIPRLRAMFYNAESSRRQLYRDQATKAHKDGHYCDVFDGAHYRALRDKHVRIDGKEQTHKYFADIRDLALGLFTDGFGPFKKRKQTC
;
A
#
# COMPACT_ATOMS: atom_id res chain seq x y z
N LEU A 1 24.31 4.64 -7.59
CA LEU A 1 23.87 5.60 -6.55
C LEU A 1 25.13 6.22 -5.96
N PRO A 2 25.15 7.55 -5.71
CA PRO A 2 26.20 8.20 -4.93
C PRO A 2 26.38 7.57 -3.54
N GLU A 3 27.57 7.69 -2.93
CA GLU A 3 27.84 7.11 -1.61
C GLU A 3 26.98 7.73 -0.51
N GLU A 4 26.69 9.03 -0.60
CA GLU A 4 25.77 9.74 0.29
C GLU A 4 24.38 9.09 0.30
N ASP A 5 23.83 8.76 -0.87
CA ASP A 5 22.55 8.06 -0.98
C ASP A 5 22.60 6.67 -0.37
N LEU A 6 23.72 5.96 -0.52
CA LEU A 6 23.91 4.65 0.09
C LEU A 6 24.00 4.73 1.62
N ALA A 7 24.64 5.76 2.17
CA ALA A 7 24.70 6.00 3.62
C ALA A 7 23.30 6.27 4.21
N ILE A 8 22.50 7.10 3.54
CA ILE A 8 21.10 7.38 3.91
C ILE A 8 20.27 6.10 3.85
N LEU A 9 20.41 5.29 2.79
CA LEU A 9 19.69 4.03 2.63
C LEU A 9 20.03 3.02 3.73
N ARG A 10 21.32 2.87 4.07
CA ARG A 10 21.78 1.97 5.15
C ARG A 10 21.19 2.40 6.49
N THR A 11 21.25 3.70 6.79
CA THR A 11 20.70 4.30 8.01
C THR A 11 19.19 4.09 8.11
N PHE A 12 18.47 4.32 7.01
CA PHE A 12 17.03 4.09 6.96
C PHE A 12 16.67 2.60 7.11
N SER A 13 17.40 1.69 6.45
CA SER A 13 17.20 0.24 6.59
C SER A 13 17.40 -0.19 8.03
N PHE A 14 18.50 0.24 8.66
CA PHE A 14 18.79 -0.04 10.06
C PHE A 14 17.67 0.45 10.97
N GLN A 15 17.19 1.68 10.77
CA GLN A 15 16.09 2.22 11.57
C GLN A 15 14.83 1.36 11.44
N VAL A 16 14.44 0.99 10.22
CA VAL A 16 13.20 0.23 9.95
C VAL A 16 13.30 -1.21 10.45
N GLU A 17 14.39 -1.90 10.11
CA GLU A 17 14.61 -3.31 10.47
C GLU A 17 14.80 -3.53 11.96
N ARG A 18 15.34 -2.53 12.67
CA ARG A 18 15.55 -2.58 14.12
C ARG A 18 14.45 -1.89 14.91
N HIS A 19 13.41 -1.40 14.25
CA HIS A 19 12.27 -0.71 14.86
C HIS A 19 12.69 0.48 15.75
N ILE A 20 13.73 1.21 15.33
CA ILE A 20 14.24 2.35 16.09
C ILE A 20 13.25 3.51 15.98
N SER A 21 12.75 3.95 17.13
CA SER A 21 11.80 5.06 17.20
C SER A 21 12.43 6.36 16.69
N ARG A 22 11.60 7.30 16.22
CA ARG A 22 12.08 8.62 15.80
C ARG A 22 12.82 9.34 16.94
N GLY A 23 12.30 9.26 18.16
CA GLY A 23 12.93 9.89 19.33
C GLY A 23 14.31 9.30 19.63
N THR A 24 14.42 7.97 19.60
CA THR A 24 15.71 7.27 19.78
C THR A 24 16.72 7.64 18.71
N TYR A 25 16.29 7.70 17.45
CA TYR A 25 17.16 8.11 16.35
C TYR A 25 17.66 9.54 16.54
N GLN A 26 16.77 10.45 16.92
CA GLN A 26 17.10 11.86 17.14
C GLN A 26 18.02 12.08 18.34
N SER A 27 17.99 11.21 19.35
CA SER A 27 18.90 11.29 20.50
C SER A 27 20.26 10.62 20.26
N MET A 28 20.45 9.86 19.18
CA MET A 28 21.73 9.17 18.92
C MET A 28 22.94 10.10 18.91
N PRO A 29 22.90 11.30 18.30
CA PRO A 29 24.03 12.23 18.32
C PRO A 29 24.43 12.67 19.74
N ASP A 30 23.51 12.69 20.70
CA ASP A 30 23.81 13.05 22.09
C ASP A 30 24.66 11.99 22.81
N TYR A 31 24.51 10.72 22.42
CA TYR A 31 25.23 9.57 23.01
C TYR A 31 26.44 9.13 22.18
N PHE A 32 26.44 9.44 20.89
CA PHE A 32 27.46 9.04 19.91
C PHE A 32 27.87 10.27 19.07
N PRO A 33 28.62 11.22 19.64
CA PRO A 33 28.92 12.50 18.99
C PRO A 33 29.77 12.36 17.71
N ASP A 34 30.54 11.27 17.59
CA ASP A 34 31.34 10.97 16.39
C ASP A 34 30.53 10.32 15.27
N LEU A 35 29.25 10.00 15.49
CA LEU A 35 28.40 9.36 14.51
C LEU A 35 27.72 10.42 13.63
N GLU A 36 28.16 10.52 12.38
CA GLU A 36 27.55 11.40 11.38
C GLU A 36 26.20 10.82 10.92
N LEU A 37 25.11 11.33 11.48
CA LEU A 37 23.74 11.02 11.06
C LEU A 37 23.03 12.28 10.57
N ASP A 38 22.45 12.17 9.38
CA ASP A 38 21.48 13.14 8.91
C ASP A 38 20.21 13.15 9.77
N SER A 39 19.47 14.26 9.72
CA SER A 39 18.19 14.34 10.42
C SER A 39 17.20 13.28 9.90
N TYR A 40 16.32 12.82 10.79
CA TYR A 40 15.25 11.89 10.43
C TYR A 40 14.41 12.41 9.25
N GLU A 41 14.16 13.71 9.23
CA GLU A 41 13.38 14.43 8.23
C GLU A 41 14.09 14.44 6.88
N SER A 42 15.38 14.76 6.86
CA SER A 42 16.24 14.76 5.67
C SER A 42 16.30 13.35 5.06
N ASN A 43 16.61 12.36 5.89
CA ASN A 43 16.66 10.94 5.47
C ASN A 43 15.34 10.49 4.88
N ARG A 44 14.22 10.79 5.54
CA ARG A 44 12.89 10.40 5.05
C ARG A 44 12.50 11.15 3.78
N ALA A 45 12.90 12.41 3.61
CA ALA A 45 12.69 13.16 2.37
C ALA A 45 13.49 12.56 1.21
N ARG A 46 14.77 12.26 1.43
CA ARG A 46 15.62 11.63 0.41
C ARG A 46 15.15 10.23 0.05
N MET A 47 14.71 9.43 1.02
CA MET A 47 14.12 8.12 0.78
C MET A 47 12.87 8.16 -0.10
N ARG A 48 12.00 9.16 0.09
CA ARG A 48 10.83 9.35 -0.79
C ARG A 48 11.25 9.67 -2.23
N GLN A 49 12.29 10.49 -2.39
CA GLN A 49 12.83 10.83 -3.70
C GLN A 49 13.44 9.60 -4.39
N LEU A 50 14.29 8.85 -3.68
CA LEU A 50 14.97 7.66 -4.22
C LEU A 50 14.00 6.53 -4.55
N SER A 51 13.00 6.29 -3.70
CA SER A 51 12.00 5.25 -3.94
C SER A 51 10.98 5.63 -5.02
N GLY A 52 10.80 6.93 -5.30
CA GLY A 52 9.72 7.42 -6.15
C GLY A 52 8.31 7.17 -5.55
N ILE A 53 8.23 6.82 -4.26
CA ILE A 53 6.98 6.52 -3.56
C ILE A 53 6.68 7.66 -2.59
N SER A 54 5.57 8.37 -2.85
CA SER A 54 5.11 9.46 -1.99
C SER A 54 3.64 9.27 -1.61
N PRO A 55 3.27 9.54 -0.33
CA PRO A 55 1.88 9.50 0.09
C PRO A 55 1.04 10.56 -0.64
N THR A 56 -0.15 10.18 -1.08
CA THR A 56 -1.19 11.09 -1.56
C THR A 56 -2.15 11.38 -0.42
N LYS A 57 -2.51 12.66 -0.22
CA LYS A 57 -3.48 13.06 0.80
C LYS A 57 -4.83 13.31 0.14
N TYR A 58 -5.88 12.77 0.73
CA TYR A 58 -7.26 12.99 0.32
C TYR A 58 -8.04 13.59 1.46
N ASP A 59 -8.88 14.57 1.15
CA ASP A 59 -9.85 15.09 2.11
C ASP A 59 -10.89 14.01 2.41
N CYS A 60 -11.30 13.90 3.66
CA CYS A 60 -12.33 12.94 4.03
C CYS A 60 -13.26 13.50 5.09
N CYS A 61 -14.44 12.90 5.16
CA CYS A 61 -15.40 13.18 6.22
C CYS A 61 -14.74 12.94 7.59
N GLN A 62 -15.03 13.81 8.57
CA GLN A 62 -14.55 13.66 9.95
C GLN A 62 -15.00 12.34 10.60
N ASN A 63 -16.14 11.80 10.16
CA ASN A 63 -16.68 10.52 10.59
C ASN A 63 -16.25 9.36 9.67
N SER A 64 -15.28 9.59 8.78
CA SER A 64 -14.75 8.61 7.82
C SER A 64 -15.79 7.98 6.87
N CYS A 65 -16.96 8.62 6.67
CA CYS A 65 -18.01 8.09 5.80
C CYS A 65 -17.59 8.05 4.32
N VAL A 66 -16.93 9.11 3.85
CA VAL A 66 -16.51 9.26 2.46
C VAL A 66 -15.15 9.95 2.35
N LEU A 67 -14.45 9.67 1.25
CA LEU A 67 -13.39 10.52 0.72
C LEU A 67 -14.01 11.52 -0.26
N PHE A 68 -13.59 12.79 -0.21
CA PHE A 68 -14.02 13.84 -1.13
C PHE A 68 -13.20 13.79 -2.43
N VAL A 69 -13.40 12.72 -3.19
CA VAL A 69 -12.72 12.42 -4.46
C VAL A 69 -13.69 11.88 -5.50
N GLY A 70 -13.32 11.93 -6.78
CA GLY A 70 -14.16 11.44 -7.88
C GLY A 70 -15.52 12.13 -7.87
N ARG A 71 -16.60 11.36 -7.74
CA ARG A 71 -17.97 11.88 -7.70
C ARG A 71 -18.28 12.81 -6.51
N HIS A 72 -17.45 12.81 -5.46
CA HIS A 72 -17.61 13.68 -4.29
C HIS A 72 -16.61 14.84 -4.27
N ALA A 73 -15.82 15.04 -5.33
CA ALA A 73 -14.70 15.99 -5.34
C ALA A 73 -15.15 17.44 -5.10
N ASP A 74 -16.35 17.81 -5.57
CA ASP A 74 -16.89 19.18 -5.48
C ASP A 74 -17.87 19.36 -4.31
N LEU A 75 -17.99 18.37 -3.41
CA LEU A 75 -18.86 18.46 -2.25
C LEU A 75 -18.15 19.14 -1.07
N ASP A 76 -18.85 20.09 -0.44
CA ASP A 76 -18.42 20.76 0.79
C ASP A 76 -19.01 20.13 2.06
N LYS A 77 -19.98 19.23 1.91
CA LYS A 77 -20.60 18.48 3.01
C LYS A 77 -20.67 17.00 2.68
N CYS A 78 -20.49 16.19 3.70
CA CYS A 78 -20.63 14.74 3.57
C CYS A 78 -22.08 14.38 3.18
N PRO A 79 -22.31 13.63 2.09
CA PRO A 79 -23.66 13.24 1.69
C PRO A 79 -24.32 12.26 2.69
N GLU A 80 -23.53 11.56 3.51
CA GLU A 80 -24.04 10.55 4.45
C GLU A 80 -24.41 11.15 5.82
N CYS A 81 -23.59 12.07 6.35
CA CYS A 81 -23.76 12.60 7.70
C CYS A 81 -23.83 14.13 7.78
N SER A 82 -23.87 14.81 6.63
CA SER A 82 -23.99 16.28 6.51
C SER A 82 -22.87 17.10 7.17
N SER A 83 -21.81 16.46 7.70
CA SER A 83 -20.67 17.15 8.30
C SER A 83 -19.92 17.95 7.26
N ALA A 84 -19.44 19.13 7.64
CA ALA A 84 -18.63 19.97 6.77
C ALA A 84 -17.30 19.28 6.39
N ARG A 85 -16.87 19.51 5.16
CA ARG A 85 -15.54 19.13 4.66
C ARG A 85 -14.46 20.05 5.22
N TYR A 86 -14.76 21.35 5.32
CA TYR A 86 -13.82 22.41 5.70
C TYR A 86 -14.14 22.99 7.07
N ASP A 87 -13.10 23.42 7.80
CA ASP A 87 -13.20 24.24 9.01
C ASP A 87 -13.49 25.71 8.68
N ASP A 88 -13.72 26.54 9.70
CA ASP A 88 -13.97 27.98 9.53
C ASP A 88 -12.80 28.73 8.88
N SER A 89 -11.60 28.12 8.84
CA SER A 89 -10.41 28.64 8.16
C SER A 89 -10.28 28.13 6.71
N GLY A 90 -11.28 27.44 6.17
CA GLY A 90 -11.28 26.89 4.81
C GLY A 90 -10.35 25.69 4.63
N ARG A 91 -9.89 25.03 5.70
CA ARG A 91 -9.00 23.87 5.62
C ARG A 91 -9.80 22.58 5.80
N PRO A 92 -9.46 21.49 5.08
CA PRO A 92 -10.11 20.20 5.27
C PRO A 92 -10.04 19.76 6.73
N VAL A 93 -11.18 19.42 7.32
CA VAL A 93 -11.30 19.00 8.73
C VAL A 93 -10.51 17.72 8.98
N HIS A 94 -10.56 16.77 8.05
CA HIS A 94 -9.81 15.52 8.14
C HIS A 94 -9.17 15.15 6.80
N ARG A 95 -8.00 14.52 6.85
CA ARG A 95 -7.29 14.02 5.66
C ARG A 95 -6.84 12.57 5.86
N PHE A 96 -7.11 11.75 4.87
CA PHE A 96 -6.58 10.40 4.75
C PHE A 96 -5.28 10.40 3.94
N SER A 97 -4.23 9.75 4.44
CA SER A 97 -2.98 9.57 3.71
C SER A 97 -2.91 8.18 3.10
N TYR A 98 -2.89 8.12 1.77
CA TYR A 98 -2.82 6.89 0.99
C TYR A 98 -1.43 6.70 0.38
N LEU A 99 -0.90 5.48 0.39
CA LEU A 99 0.32 5.14 -0.34
C LEU A 99 -0.05 4.49 -1.69
N PRO A 100 0.17 5.16 -2.83
CA PRO A 100 -0.27 4.69 -4.14
C PRO A 100 0.15 3.25 -4.46
N LEU A 101 -0.81 2.43 -4.87
CA LEU A 101 -0.59 1.01 -5.17
C LEU A 101 0.35 0.82 -6.37
N ILE A 102 0.12 1.53 -7.48
CA ILE A 102 0.87 1.30 -8.74
C ILE A 102 2.39 1.53 -8.58
N PRO A 103 2.88 2.64 -7.99
CA PRO A 103 4.32 2.81 -7.73
C PRO A 103 4.92 1.71 -6.87
N ARG A 104 4.18 1.21 -5.87
CA ARG A 104 4.62 0.12 -5.01
C ARG A 104 4.78 -1.19 -5.80
N LEU A 105 3.80 -1.52 -6.65
CA LEU A 105 3.89 -2.69 -7.51
C LEU A 105 5.08 -2.60 -8.45
N ARG A 106 5.31 -1.44 -9.08
CA ARG A 106 6.49 -1.21 -9.92
C ARG A 106 7.79 -1.42 -9.14
N ALA A 107 7.90 -0.87 -7.93
CA ALA A 107 9.07 -1.06 -7.07
C ALA A 107 9.35 -2.54 -6.76
N MET A 108 8.32 -3.36 -6.55
CA MET A 108 8.49 -4.80 -6.32
C MET A 108 9.09 -5.53 -7.53
N PHE A 109 8.83 -5.07 -8.76
CA PHE A 109 9.40 -5.65 -9.97
C PHE A 109 10.80 -5.12 -10.32
N TYR A 110 11.20 -3.95 -9.80
CA TYR A 110 12.56 -3.42 -10.03
C TYR A 110 13.64 -4.19 -9.25
N ASN A 111 13.30 -4.78 -8.11
CA ASN A 111 14.22 -5.58 -7.32
C ASN A 111 14.18 -7.05 -7.77
N ALA A 112 15.33 -7.63 -8.12
CA ALA A 112 15.41 -8.97 -8.71
C ALA A 112 14.92 -10.10 -7.78
N GLU A 113 15.08 -9.94 -6.47
CA GLU A 113 14.59 -10.90 -5.48
C GLU A 113 13.07 -10.77 -5.31
N SER A 114 12.59 -9.56 -5.08
CA SER A 114 11.16 -9.25 -4.95
C SER A 114 10.37 -9.61 -6.19
N SER A 115 10.94 -9.38 -7.38
CA SER A 115 10.35 -9.76 -8.67
C SER A 115 10.22 -11.27 -8.80
N ARG A 116 11.18 -12.06 -8.30
CA ARG A 116 11.05 -13.53 -8.29
C ARG A 116 9.92 -13.97 -7.36
N ARG A 117 9.76 -13.32 -6.21
CA ARG A 117 8.64 -13.60 -5.29
C ARG A 117 7.28 -13.29 -5.91
N GLN A 118 7.18 -12.33 -6.84
CA GLN A 118 5.93 -12.06 -7.56
C GLN A 118 5.46 -13.23 -8.47
N LEU A 119 6.35 -14.18 -8.80
CA LEU A 119 6.00 -15.37 -9.58
C LEU A 119 5.28 -16.45 -8.75
N TYR A 120 5.12 -16.24 -7.44
CA TYR A 120 4.50 -17.21 -6.53
C TYR A 120 3.15 -17.70 -7.03
N ARG A 121 2.28 -16.80 -7.51
CA ARG A 121 0.96 -17.18 -8.05
C ARG A 121 1.07 -18.22 -9.14
N ASP A 122 1.89 -17.95 -10.15
CA ASP A 122 2.08 -18.86 -11.30
C ASP A 122 2.69 -20.20 -10.85
N GLN A 123 3.67 -20.16 -9.96
CA GLN A 123 4.30 -21.35 -9.38
C GLN A 123 3.30 -22.21 -8.60
N ALA A 124 2.52 -21.61 -7.70
CA ALA A 124 1.47 -22.27 -6.92
C ALA A 124 0.38 -22.85 -7.83
N THR A 125 -0.03 -22.08 -8.84
CA THR A 125 -1.01 -22.53 -9.84
C THR A 125 -0.53 -23.76 -10.62
N LYS A 126 0.76 -23.84 -10.96
CA LYS A 126 1.36 -25.00 -11.66
C LYS A 126 1.58 -26.20 -10.74
N ALA A 127 1.75 -25.97 -9.44
CA ALA A 127 1.94 -27.01 -8.44
C ALA A 127 0.62 -27.70 -8.01
N HIS A 128 -0.53 -27.22 -8.50
CA HIS A 128 -1.85 -27.77 -8.20
C HIS A 128 -1.93 -29.29 -8.43
N LYS A 129 -2.58 -29.99 -7.52
CA LYS A 129 -2.89 -31.43 -7.62
C LYS A 129 -4.37 -31.63 -7.37
N ASP A 130 -5.06 -32.31 -8.28
CA ASP A 130 -6.47 -32.59 -8.13
C ASP A 130 -6.74 -33.35 -6.81
N GLY A 131 -7.78 -32.94 -6.09
CA GLY A 131 -8.12 -33.49 -4.77
C GLY A 131 -7.33 -32.89 -3.59
N HIS A 132 -6.39 -31.98 -3.82
CA HIS A 132 -5.65 -31.29 -2.77
C HIS A 132 -5.84 -29.77 -2.84
N TYR A 133 -6.09 -29.16 -1.68
CA TYR A 133 -6.20 -27.72 -1.52
C TYR A 133 -5.08 -27.23 -0.61
N CYS A 134 -4.05 -26.63 -1.21
CA CYS A 134 -2.84 -26.15 -0.55
C CYS A 134 -2.73 -24.61 -0.59
N ASP A 135 -3.35 -23.96 -1.58
CA ASP A 135 -3.32 -22.52 -1.76
C ASP A 135 -4.67 -21.98 -2.25
N VAL A 136 -4.89 -20.67 -2.14
CA VAL A 136 -6.06 -19.99 -2.71
C VAL A 136 -6.17 -20.19 -4.23
N PHE A 137 -5.04 -20.40 -4.92
CA PHE A 137 -5.00 -20.66 -6.36
C PHE A 137 -5.49 -22.07 -6.76
N ASP A 138 -5.73 -22.97 -5.79
CA ASP A 138 -6.36 -24.27 -6.05
C ASP A 138 -7.89 -24.16 -6.17
N GLY A 139 -8.46 -23.04 -5.72
CA GLY A 139 -9.90 -22.82 -5.69
C GLY A 139 -10.54 -22.91 -7.07
N ALA A 140 -11.66 -23.63 -7.15
CA ALA A 140 -12.42 -23.82 -8.39
C ALA A 140 -12.78 -22.48 -9.06
N HIS A 141 -13.09 -21.44 -8.27
CA HIS A 141 -13.37 -20.11 -8.80
C HIS A 141 -12.18 -19.49 -9.55
N TYR A 142 -10.99 -19.50 -8.92
CA TYR A 142 -9.78 -18.98 -9.56
C TYR A 142 -9.45 -19.78 -10.82
N ARG A 143 -9.51 -21.12 -10.76
CA ARG A 143 -9.25 -21.97 -11.92
C ARG A 143 -10.22 -21.71 -13.07
N ALA A 144 -11.51 -21.63 -12.79
CA ALA A 144 -12.52 -21.32 -13.81
C ALA A 144 -12.36 -19.90 -14.39
N LEU A 145 -11.83 -18.94 -13.61
CA LEU A 145 -11.58 -17.58 -14.08
C LEU A 145 -10.44 -17.52 -15.11
N ARG A 146 -9.40 -18.34 -14.94
CA ARG A 146 -8.25 -18.43 -15.88
C ARG A 146 -8.65 -18.81 -17.31
N ASP A 147 -9.78 -19.49 -17.47
CA ASP A 147 -10.29 -19.90 -18.77
C ASP A 147 -11.12 -18.82 -19.47
N LYS A 148 -11.42 -17.70 -18.79
CA LYS A 148 -12.23 -16.59 -19.30
C LYS A 148 -11.37 -15.44 -19.79
N HIS A 149 -11.85 -14.75 -20.82
CA HIS A 149 -11.27 -13.49 -21.27
C HIS A 149 -11.52 -12.37 -20.25
N VAL A 150 -10.53 -11.49 -20.10
CA VAL A 150 -10.66 -10.31 -19.23
C VAL A 150 -11.75 -9.39 -19.78
N ARG A 151 -12.58 -8.83 -18.90
CA ARG A 151 -13.59 -7.82 -19.26
C ARG A 151 -13.33 -6.52 -18.51
N ILE A 152 -13.21 -5.42 -19.25
CA ILE A 152 -13.01 -4.07 -18.71
C ILE A 152 -14.11 -3.17 -19.31
N ASP A 153 -14.87 -2.49 -18.45
CA ASP A 153 -15.99 -1.62 -18.85
C ASP A 153 -16.95 -2.28 -19.84
N GLY A 154 -17.26 -3.56 -19.59
CA GLY A 154 -18.14 -4.38 -20.43
C GLY A 154 -17.50 -4.98 -21.69
N LYS A 155 -16.31 -4.52 -22.10
CA LYS A 155 -15.60 -4.96 -23.30
C LYS A 155 -14.66 -6.13 -23.00
N GLU A 156 -14.77 -7.18 -23.82
CA GLU A 156 -13.88 -8.34 -23.77
C GLU A 156 -12.51 -7.99 -24.34
N GLN A 157 -11.46 -8.43 -23.65
CA GLN A 157 -10.06 -8.25 -24.03
C GLN A 157 -9.53 -9.50 -24.74
N THR A 158 -8.43 -9.34 -25.48
CA THR A 158 -7.80 -10.44 -26.24
C THR A 158 -7.08 -11.48 -25.39
N HIS A 159 -6.90 -11.22 -24.09
CA HIS A 159 -6.19 -12.10 -23.16
C HIS A 159 -7.11 -12.63 -22.06
N LYS A 160 -6.77 -13.80 -21.55
CA LYS A 160 -7.46 -14.42 -20.43
C LYS A 160 -6.97 -13.88 -19.10
N TYR A 161 -7.78 -14.03 -18.05
CA TYR A 161 -7.31 -13.73 -16.70
C TYR A 161 -6.08 -14.57 -16.37
N PHE A 162 -5.06 -13.93 -15.79
CA PHE A 162 -3.90 -14.63 -15.24
C PHE A 162 -3.08 -15.42 -16.28
N ALA A 163 -3.12 -14.99 -17.54
CA ALA A 163 -2.45 -15.62 -18.68
C ALA A 163 -0.94 -15.34 -18.70
N ASP A 164 -0.49 -14.19 -18.21
CA ASP A 164 0.94 -13.87 -18.08
C ASP A 164 1.44 -14.37 -16.72
N ILE A 165 2.65 -14.95 -16.67
CA ILE A 165 3.26 -15.42 -15.41
C ILE A 165 3.46 -14.27 -14.40
N ARG A 166 3.55 -13.02 -14.89
CA ARG A 166 3.72 -11.80 -14.12
C ARG A 166 2.40 -11.18 -13.66
N ASP A 167 1.26 -11.73 -14.07
CA ASP A 167 -0.04 -11.26 -13.59
C ASP A 167 -0.12 -11.43 -12.06
N LEU A 168 -0.67 -10.42 -11.38
CA LEU A 168 -0.81 -10.38 -9.94
C LEU A 168 -2.25 -10.63 -9.53
N ALA A 169 -2.46 -11.46 -8.51
CA ALA A 169 -3.74 -11.58 -7.83
C ALA A 169 -3.72 -10.70 -6.57
N LEU A 170 -4.57 -9.67 -6.54
CA LEU A 170 -4.70 -8.77 -5.40
C LEU A 170 -5.93 -9.16 -4.57
N GLY A 171 -5.70 -9.56 -3.32
CA GLY A 171 -6.77 -9.80 -2.34
C GLY A 171 -7.11 -8.52 -1.57
N LEU A 172 -8.39 -8.15 -1.53
CA LEU A 172 -8.90 -7.10 -0.66
C LEU A 172 -9.49 -7.75 0.59
N PHE A 173 -8.88 -7.50 1.74
CA PHE A 173 -9.42 -7.89 3.04
C PHE A 173 -9.96 -6.64 3.71
N THR A 174 -11.28 -6.55 3.82
CA THR A 174 -11.91 -5.58 4.72
C THR A 174 -11.90 -6.21 6.11
N ASP A 175 -11.52 -5.45 7.15
CA ASP A 175 -11.71 -5.92 8.53
C ASP A 175 -13.17 -6.37 8.69
N GLY A 176 -13.32 -7.58 9.22
CA GLY A 176 -14.54 -8.37 9.09
C GLY A 176 -15.74 -7.60 9.62
N PHE A 177 -16.86 -7.76 8.93
CA PHE A 177 -18.19 -7.59 9.53
C PHE A 177 -18.18 -8.38 10.84
N GLY A 178 -18.00 -7.73 11.98
CA GLY A 178 -18.05 -8.40 13.28
C GLY A 178 -19.48 -8.88 13.50
N PRO A 179 -19.78 -10.18 13.51
CA PRO A 179 -21.14 -10.66 13.77
C PRO A 179 -21.61 -10.34 15.20
N PHE A 180 -20.69 -9.92 16.06
CA PHE A 180 -20.99 -9.50 17.42
C PHE A 180 -20.74 -7.99 17.58
N LYS A 181 -21.84 -7.23 17.73
CA LYS A 181 -21.85 -5.83 18.19
C LYS A 181 -21.18 -5.75 19.57
N LYS A 182 -19.86 -5.57 19.64
CA LYS A 182 -19.11 -5.07 20.82
C LYS A 182 -17.61 -5.00 20.53
N ARG A 183 -17.16 -4.07 19.70
CA ARG A 183 -15.81 -3.49 19.83
C ARG A 183 -15.87 -1.98 19.58
N LYS A 184 -15.44 -1.20 20.57
CA LYS A 184 -15.34 0.28 20.57
C LYS A 184 -13.92 0.78 20.29
N GLN A 185 -13.00 -0.10 19.90
CA GLN A 185 -11.63 0.30 19.57
C GLN A 185 -11.17 -0.51 18.37
N THR A 186 -10.78 0.23 17.34
CA THR A 186 -10.15 -0.26 16.11
C THR A 186 -8.64 -0.28 16.37
N CYS A 187 -7.98 -1.39 16.02
CA CYS A 187 -6.52 -1.48 16.00
C CYS A 187 -5.95 -0.67 14.83
#